data_AF-A0A6S7JCM4-F1
#
_entry.id   AF-A0A6S7JCM4-F1
#
_cell.length_a   1.000
_cell.length_b   1.000
_cell.length_c   1.000
_cell.angle_alpha   90.00
_cell.angle_beta   90.00
_cell.angle_gamma   90.00
#
_symmetry.space_group_name_H-M   'P 1'
#
loop_
_entity.id
_entity.type
_entity.pdbx_description
1 polymer ?
#
loop_
_entity_poly.entity_id
_entity_poly.type
_entity_poly.pdbx_seq_one_letter_code
_entity_poly.pdbx_strand_id
1 'polypeptide(L)'
;MEAEGAKILWSRSVELHKIRYKWMVCDGDSKAHAAVEDTYDECKVEKLDCVGHVQKRMGKHLMNLKSTTKGKLADGESIGGQGRLTEVRIKRIQRYYGLAIRQNTLKKAHPTESEVNVAVYTMKKNIIAILHHSIQSKDLAKQHRFCPVGESSWCKWQQDIATGTNTYKPDDCLPGVFCDLLSPTFMTLSESKLLERCVRGATQNRNECINALVWARCPKNKHHGVKSVRCAVASSVCHFHSGASSKVRVMERLSIPAG
;
A
#
# COMPACT_ATOMS: atom_id res chain seq x y z
N MET A 1 12.49 17.55 -10.66
CA MET A 1 13.41 16.46 -11.06
C MET A 1 12.66 15.18 -11.43
N GLU A 2 11.86 14.58 -10.52
CA GLU A 2 11.15 13.32 -10.84
C GLU A 2 10.13 13.45 -11.98
N ALA A 3 9.32 14.51 -11.98
CA ALA A 3 8.34 14.76 -13.05
C ALA A 3 9.00 14.92 -14.43
N GLU A 4 10.07 15.71 -14.51
CA GLU A 4 10.84 15.87 -15.75
C GLU A 4 11.51 14.57 -16.19
N GLY A 5 12.05 13.80 -15.24
CA GLY A 5 12.58 12.46 -15.53
C GLY A 5 11.51 11.51 -16.08
N ALA A 6 10.29 11.57 -15.53
CA ALA A 6 9.16 10.81 -16.04
C ALA A 6 8.79 11.24 -17.47
N LYS A 7 8.62 12.55 -17.74
CA LYS A 7 8.34 13.05 -19.10
C LYS A 7 9.34 12.53 -20.14
N ILE A 8 10.64 12.62 -19.84
CA ILE A 8 11.71 12.14 -20.73
C ILE A 8 11.59 10.63 -20.95
N LEU A 9 11.41 9.84 -19.87
CA LEU A 9 11.31 8.39 -19.96
C LEU A 9 10.09 7.94 -20.76
N TRP A 10 8.95 8.57 -20.55
CA TRP A 10 7.69 8.22 -21.19
C TRP A 10 7.69 8.63 -22.68
N SER A 11 8.24 9.79 -23.03
CA SER A 11 8.39 10.21 -24.44
C SER A 11 9.27 9.23 -25.23
N ARG A 12 10.39 8.79 -24.63
CA ARG A 12 11.30 7.79 -25.22
C ARG A 12 10.65 6.45 -25.52
N SER A 13 9.61 6.07 -24.78
CA SER A 13 8.90 4.80 -25.01
C SER A 13 8.31 4.73 -26.43
N VAL A 14 7.83 5.86 -26.95
CA VAL A 14 7.29 5.97 -28.31
C VAL A 14 8.39 6.21 -29.32
N GLU A 15 9.30 7.16 -29.04
CA GLU A 15 10.37 7.55 -29.96
C GLU A 15 11.28 6.37 -30.30
N LEU A 16 11.73 5.63 -29.28
CA LEU A 16 12.77 4.61 -29.42
C LEU A 16 12.22 3.19 -29.50
N HIS A 17 11.06 2.92 -28.91
CA HIS A 17 10.58 1.54 -28.72
C HIS A 17 9.21 1.27 -29.31
N LYS A 18 8.49 2.30 -29.80
CA LYS A 18 7.13 2.16 -30.36
C LYS A 18 6.15 1.47 -29.40
N ILE A 19 6.33 1.67 -28.09
CA ILE A 19 5.43 1.17 -27.05
C ILE A 19 4.78 2.34 -26.31
N ARG A 20 3.63 2.08 -25.69
CA ARG A 20 2.94 3.02 -24.80
C ARG A 20 2.72 2.36 -23.45
N TYR A 21 3.01 3.08 -22.38
CA TYR A 21 2.69 2.63 -21.03
C TYR A 21 1.25 2.98 -20.67
N LYS A 22 0.50 2.04 -20.11
CA LYS A 22 -0.88 2.30 -19.68
C LYS A 22 -1.00 2.76 -18.24
N TRP A 23 -0.15 2.25 -17.34
CA TRP A 23 -0.29 2.46 -15.90
C TRP A 23 0.98 3.01 -15.27
N MET A 24 0.82 3.93 -14.31
CA MET A 24 1.89 4.41 -13.44
C MET A 24 1.57 4.13 -11.97
N VAL A 25 2.43 3.37 -11.30
CA VAL A 25 2.29 3.12 -9.85
C VAL A 25 2.91 4.27 -9.08
N CYS A 26 2.12 4.88 -8.19
CA CYS A 26 2.48 6.06 -7.43
C CYS A 26 2.28 5.87 -5.92
N ASP A 27 3.07 6.60 -5.16
CA ASP A 27 2.91 6.78 -3.73
C ASP A 27 2.10 8.06 -3.47
N GLY A 28 0.79 7.94 -3.23
CA GLY A 28 -0.05 9.10 -2.92
C GLY A 28 -0.16 10.11 -4.07
N ASP A 29 -0.16 11.41 -3.76
CA ASP A 29 -0.24 12.45 -4.78
C ASP A 29 1.09 12.58 -5.53
N SER A 30 1.06 12.29 -6.83
CA SER A 30 2.25 12.22 -7.66
C SER A 30 2.22 13.29 -8.74
N LYS A 31 3.05 14.32 -8.55
CA LYS A 31 3.34 15.31 -9.60
C LYS A 31 3.92 14.66 -10.87
N ALA A 32 4.55 13.49 -10.73
CA ALA A 32 5.12 12.77 -11.86
C ALA A 32 4.03 12.12 -12.73
N HIS A 33 2.95 11.58 -12.14
CA HIS A 33 1.80 11.09 -12.91
C HIS A 33 1.10 12.24 -13.64
N ALA A 34 0.80 13.34 -12.96
CA ALA A 34 0.18 14.51 -13.58
C ALA A 34 1.01 15.06 -14.77
N ALA A 35 2.34 14.94 -14.69
CA ALA A 35 3.24 15.36 -15.76
C ALA A 35 3.25 14.45 -17.00
N VAL A 36 2.77 13.21 -16.87
CA VAL A 36 2.78 12.21 -17.96
C VAL A 36 1.39 11.72 -18.34
N GLU A 37 0.33 12.18 -17.68
CA GLU A 37 -1.04 11.71 -17.88
C GLU A 37 -1.46 11.76 -19.36
N ASP A 38 -1.13 12.87 -20.03
CA ASP A 38 -1.49 13.14 -21.42
C ASP A 38 -0.30 12.95 -22.38
N THR A 39 0.65 12.07 -22.04
CA THR A 39 1.82 11.82 -22.92
C THR A 39 1.43 11.19 -24.25
N TYR A 40 0.29 10.49 -24.32
CA TYR A 40 -0.16 9.80 -25.53
C TYR A 40 -1.50 10.36 -26.00
N ASP A 41 -1.59 10.68 -27.28
CA ASP A 41 -2.76 11.37 -27.86
C ASP A 41 -4.07 10.56 -27.74
N GLU A 42 -3.98 9.23 -27.83
CA GLU A 42 -5.15 8.33 -27.85
C GLU A 42 -5.53 7.79 -26.47
N CYS A 43 -4.64 7.87 -25.48
CA CYS A 43 -4.89 7.25 -24.17
C CYS A 43 -4.21 7.98 -23.01
N LYS A 44 -4.97 8.12 -21.92
CA LYS A 44 -4.44 8.63 -20.67
C LYS A 44 -3.68 7.56 -19.92
N VAL A 45 -2.59 7.99 -19.29
CA VAL A 45 -1.86 7.17 -18.33
C VAL A 45 -2.69 7.05 -17.06
N GLU A 46 -3.10 5.84 -16.73
CA GLU A 46 -3.87 5.56 -15.52
C GLU A 46 -2.95 5.51 -14.30
N LYS A 47 -3.31 6.26 -13.25
CA LYS A 47 -2.64 6.19 -11.96
C LYS A 47 -3.06 4.94 -11.20
N LEU A 48 -2.09 4.20 -10.67
CA LEU A 48 -2.28 3.17 -9.66
C LEU A 48 -1.68 3.64 -8.34
N ASP A 49 -2.28 3.26 -7.23
CA ASP A 49 -1.74 3.54 -5.90
C ASP A 49 -0.97 2.33 -5.38
N CYS A 50 0.21 2.58 -4.82
CA CYS A 50 0.99 1.59 -4.12
C CYS A 50 0.20 1.10 -2.89
N VAL A 51 -0.12 -0.20 -2.85
CA VAL A 51 -0.90 -0.77 -1.75
C VAL A 51 -0.18 -0.65 -0.41
N GLY A 52 1.16 -0.72 -0.41
CA GLY A 52 1.96 -0.48 0.80
C GLY A 52 1.81 0.95 1.34
N HIS A 53 1.76 1.94 0.44
CA HIS A 53 1.53 3.33 0.81
C HIS A 53 0.12 3.57 1.32
N VAL A 54 -0.89 3.07 0.60
CA VAL A 54 -2.31 3.14 1.01
C VAL A 54 -2.51 2.49 2.37
N GLN A 55 -1.88 1.33 2.61
CA GLN A 55 -1.89 0.71 3.93
C GLN A 55 -1.33 1.65 5.01
N LYS A 56 -0.16 2.26 4.80
CA LYS A 56 0.45 3.20 5.76
C LYS A 56 -0.45 4.41 6.02
N ARG A 57 -1.27 4.84 5.04
CA ARG A 57 -2.22 5.94 5.19
C ARG A 57 -3.24 5.69 6.30
N MET A 58 -3.76 4.47 6.45
CA MET A 58 -4.65 4.10 7.56
C MET A 58 -4.00 4.34 8.92
N GLY A 59 -2.77 3.83 9.11
CA GLY A 59 -2.03 4.07 10.35
C GLY A 59 -1.82 5.55 10.62
N LYS A 60 -1.43 6.32 9.58
CA LYS A 60 -1.23 7.77 9.70
C LYS A 60 -2.50 8.52 10.09
N HIS A 61 -3.64 8.21 9.48
CA HIS A 61 -4.93 8.83 9.83
C HIS A 61 -5.29 8.57 11.29
N LEU A 62 -5.15 7.33 11.76
CA LEU A 62 -5.47 6.98 13.14
C LEU A 62 -4.50 7.59 14.16
N MET A 63 -3.20 7.66 13.84
CA MET A 63 -2.21 8.35 14.67
C MET A 63 -2.49 9.85 14.75
N ASN A 64 -2.85 10.48 13.63
CA ASN A 64 -3.25 11.88 13.59
C ASN A 64 -4.54 12.10 14.39
N LEU A 65 -5.57 11.27 14.20
CA LEU A 65 -6.81 11.35 14.96
C LEU A 65 -6.52 11.26 16.47
N LYS A 66 -5.65 10.34 16.88
CA LYS A 66 -5.20 10.21 18.27
C LYS A 66 -4.50 11.47 18.79
N SER A 67 -3.65 12.11 18.00
CA SER A 67 -2.88 13.28 18.43
C SER A 67 -3.68 14.59 18.39
N THR A 68 -4.65 14.71 17.48
CA THR A 68 -5.46 15.93 17.32
C THR A 68 -6.69 15.95 18.21
N THR A 69 -7.19 14.79 18.64
CA THR A 69 -8.34 14.71 19.55
C THR A 69 -7.89 15.10 20.96
N LYS A 70 -8.40 16.23 21.45
CA LYS A 70 -8.12 16.75 22.79
C LYS A 70 -9.30 16.49 23.72
N GLY A 71 -9.03 16.39 25.01
CA GLY A 71 -10.05 16.22 26.04
C GLY A 71 -10.59 14.79 26.13
N LYS A 72 -11.75 14.69 26.77
CA LYS A 72 -12.47 13.43 26.99
C LYS A 72 -13.43 13.16 25.84
N LEU A 73 -13.57 11.90 25.46
CA LEU A 73 -14.61 11.45 24.53
C LEU A 73 -15.98 11.44 25.23
N ALA A 74 -17.03 11.07 24.50
CA ALA A 74 -18.40 11.08 25.02
C ALA A 74 -18.61 10.16 26.24
N ASP A 75 -17.72 9.18 26.45
CA ASP A 75 -17.73 8.30 27.63
C ASP A 75 -16.90 8.84 28.80
N GLY A 76 -16.43 10.09 28.74
CA GLY A 76 -15.67 10.73 29.80
C GLY A 76 -14.20 10.29 29.88
N GLU A 77 -13.73 9.48 28.92
CA GLU A 77 -12.37 8.92 28.90
C GLU A 77 -11.53 9.48 27.75
N SER A 78 -10.21 9.48 27.91
CA SER A 78 -9.31 9.97 26.85
C SER A 78 -9.28 9.05 25.63
N ILE A 79 -8.81 9.53 24.48
CA ILE A 79 -8.67 8.73 23.25
C ILE A 79 -7.60 7.63 23.36
N GLY A 80 -6.59 7.85 24.19
CA GLY A 80 -5.48 6.92 24.43
C GLY A 80 -5.57 6.24 25.80
N GLY A 81 -4.61 5.37 26.10
CA GLY A 81 -4.54 4.63 27.37
C GLY A 81 -5.02 3.17 27.25
N GLN A 82 -5.07 2.49 28.40
CA GLN A 82 -5.46 1.09 28.50
C GLN A 82 -6.89 0.87 28.00
N GLY A 83 -7.11 -0.13 27.14
CA GLY A 83 -8.42 -0.41 26.53
C GLY A 83 -8.87 0.59 25.46
N ARG A 84 -8.04 1.59 25.12
CA ARG A 84 -8.36 2.66 24.16
C ARG A 84 -7.57 2.52 22.85
N LEU A 85 -7.44 3.58 22.06
CA LEU A 85 -6.73 3.57 20.78
C LEU A 85 -5.20 3.64 21.01
N THR A 86 -4.60 2.48 21.25
CA THR A 86 -3.14 2.32 21.43
C THR A 86 -2.41 2.20 20.08
N GLU A 87 -1.10 2.44 20.06
CA GLU A 87 -0.31 2.26 18.84
C GLU A 87 -0.32 0.81 18.33
N VAL A 88 -0.36 -0.15 19.25
CA VAL A 88 -0.46 -1.58 18.91
C VAL A 88 -1.77 -1.86 18.16
N ARG A 89 -2.90 -1.31 18.66
CA ARG A 89 -4.20 -1.42 17.98
C ARG A 89 -4.20 -0.71 16.63
N ILE A 90 -3.60 0.48 16.54
CA ILE A 90 -3.45 1.20 15.26
C ILE A 90 -2.66 0.36 14.25
N LYS A 91 -1.52 -0.21 14.65
CA LYS A 91 -0.70 -1.08 13.78
C LYS A 91 -1.48 -2.34 13.35
N ARG A 92 -2.34 -2.88 14.21
CA ARG A 92 -3.23 -4.01 13.87
C ARG A 92 -4.29 -3.62 12.85
N ILE A 93 -5.01 -2.52 13.07
CA ILE A 93 -6.02 -2.00 12.12
C ILE A 93 -5.36 -1.71 10.77
N GLN A 94 -4.18 -1.08 10.78
CA GLN A 94 -3.38 -0.83 9.59
C GLN A 94 -3.05 -2.14 8.85
N ARG A 95 -2.66 -3.21 9.57
CA ARG A 95 -2.38 -4.53 8.97
C ARG A 95 -3.63 -5.13 8.32
N TYR A 96 -4.75 -5.15 9.04
CA TYR A 96 -6.01 -5.69 8.50
C TYR A 96 -6.50 -4.90 7.29
N TYR A 97 -6.37 -3.57 7.31
CA TYR A 97 -6.71 -2.72 6.17
C TYR A 97 -5.88 -3.08 4.93
N GLY A 98 -4.57 -3.28 5.11
CA GLY A 98 -3.70 -3.76 4.04
C GLY A 98 -4.05 -5.16 3.53
N LEU A 99 -4.52 -6.06 4.40
CA LEU A 99 -4.96 -7.40 4.02
C LEU A 99 -6.27 -7.36 3.22
N ALA A 100 -7.24 -6.55 3.67
CA ALA A 100 -8.52 -6.34 2.98
C ALA A 100 -8.33 -5.92 1.52
N ILE A 101 -7.31 -5.10 1.23
CA ILE A 101 -6.95 -4.74 -0.14
C ILE A 101 -6.26 -5.91 -0.85
N ARG A 102 -5.16 -6.44 -0.30
CA ARG A 102 -4.31 -7.43 -1.01
C ARG A 102 -5.03 -8.73 -1.37
N GLN A 103 -5.94 -9.18 -0.51
CA GLN A 103 -6.70 -10.41 -0.71
C GLN A 103 -7.77 -10.29 -1.81
N ASN A 104 -8.09 -9.07 -2.23
CA ASN A 104 -9.14 -8.79 -3.22
C ASN A 104 -8.56 -8.13 -4.48
N THR A 105 -7.30 -8.44 -4.80
CA THR A 105 -6.62 -7.92 -6.00
C THR A 105 -6.88 -8.80 -7.22
N LEU A 106 -6.97 -8.18 -8.39
CA LEU A 106 -7.12 -8.84 -9.68
C LEU A 106 -5.75 -9.16 -10.28
N LYS A 107 -5.58 -10.39 -10.75
CA LYS A 107 -4.34 -10.85 -11.42
C LYS A 107 -4.41 -10.73 -12.95
N LYS A 108 -5.61 -10.63 -13.50
CA LYS A 108 -5.86 -10.53 -14.94
C LYS A 108 -5.27 -9.23 -15.49
N ALA A 109 -4.63 -9.30 -16.66
CA ALA A 109 -4.01 -8.13 -17.28
C ALA A 109 -5.03 -7.05 -17.67
N HIS A 110 -6.19 -7.49 -18.17
CA HIS A 110 -7.31 -6.66 -18.61
C HIS A 110 -8.60 -7.13 -17.91
N PRO A 111 -8.82 -6.71 -16.65
CA PRO A 111 -10.08 -7.01 -15.98
C PRO A 111 -11.23 -6.22 -16.62
N THR A 112 -12.42 -6.81 -16.63
CA THR A 112 -13.65 -6.10 -17.02
C THR A 112 -14.04 -5.10 -15.94
N GLU A 113 -14.84 -4.11 -16.30
CA GLU A 113 -15.38 -3.14 -15.34
C GLU A 113 -16.16 -3.84 -14.21
N SER A 114 -16.91 -4.89 -14.53
CA SER A 114 -17.62 -5.70 -13.53
C SER A 114 -16.66 -6.39 -12.55
N GLU A 115 -15.57 -7.00 -13.04
CA GLU A 115 -14.54 -7.62 -12.18
C GLU A 115 -13.91 -6.57 -11.24
N VAL A 116 -13.64 -5.36 -11.74
CA VAL A 116 -13.13 -4.23 -10.94
C VAL A 116 -14.15 -3.82 -9.87
N ASN A 117 -15.41 -3.65 -10.24
CA ASN A 117 -16.47 -3.24 -9.33
C ASN A 117 -16.70 -4.26 -8.21
N VAL A 118 -16.68 -5.56 -8.52
CA VAL A 118 -16.78 -6.64 -7.53
C VAL A 118 -15.59 -6.62 -6.58
N ALA A 119 -14.36 -6.45 -7.09
CA ALA A 119 -13.16 -6.36 -6.26
C ALA A 119 -13.23 -5.17 -5.31
N VAL A 120 -13.58 -3.98 -5.82
CA VAL A 120 -13.73 -2.74 -5.04
C VAL A 120 -14.80 -2.90 -3.98
N TYR A 121 -15.98 -3.43 -4.32
CA TYR A 121 -17.05 -3.69 -3.36
C TYR A 121 -16.59 -4.63 -2.23
N THR A 122 -15.88 -5.70 -2.59
CA THR A 122 -15.38 -6.66 -1.60
C THR A 122 -14.32 -6.04 -0.69
N MET A 123 -13.42 -5.21 -1.23
CA MET A 123 -12.49 -4.40 -0.44
C MET A 123 -13.23 -3.50 0.55
N LYS A 124 -14.25 -2.75 0.10
CA LYS A 124 -15.06 -1.89 0.98
C LYS A 124 -15.71 -2.68 2.10
N LYS A 125 -16.39 -3.78 1.78
CA LYS A 125 -17.03 -4.65 2.76
C LYS A 125 -16.02 -5.12 3.81
N ASN A 126 -14.85 -5.59 3.39
CA ASN A 126 -13.81 -6.06 4.30
C ASN A 126 -13.19 -4.93 5.13
N ILE A 127 -13.06 -3.72 4.58
CA ILE A 127 -12.58 -2.54 5.32
C ILE A 127 -13.60 -2.15 6.41
N ILE A 128 -14.89 -2.11 6.09
CA ILE A 128 -15.96 -1.84 7.06
C ILE A 128 -16.06 -2.95 8.11
N ALA A 129 -15.80 -4.21 7.74
CA ALA A 129 -15.73 -5.32 8.69
C ALA A 129 -14.68 -5.10 9.78
N ILE A 130 -13.54 -4.48 9.46
CA ILE A 130 -12.50 -4.17 10.44
C ILE A 130 -13.01 -3.17 11.47
N LEU A 131 -13.78 -2.15 11.06
CA LEU A 131 -14.38 -1.18 11.97
C LEU A 131 -15.31 -1.90 12.95
N HIS A 132 -16.33 -2.59 12.44
CA HIS A 132 -17.30 -3.30 13.30
C HIS A 132 -16.64 -4.35 14.20
N HIS A 133 -15.69 -5.12 13.67
CA HIS A 133 -14.93 -6.10 14.45
C HIS A 133 -14.17 -5.45 15.62
N SER A 134 -13.66 -4.24 15.43
CA SER A 134 -12.85 -3.54 16.41
C SER A 134 -13.67 -2.85 17.50
N ILE A 135 -14.98 -2.70 17.34
CA ILE A 135 -15.86 -2.03 18.31
C ILE A 135 -16.61 -3.07 19.14
N GLN A 136 -16.66 -2.84 20.46
CA GLN A 136 -17.37 -3.69 21.39
C GLN A 136 -18.88 -3.66 21.13
N SER A 137 -19.49 -4.84 21.06
CA SER A 137 -20.92 -5.03 20.88
C SER A 137 -21.44 -6.06 21.88
N LYS A 138 -22.69 -5.90 22.34
CA LYS A 138 -23.39 -6.95 23.11
C LYS A 138 -23.83 -8.12 22.23
N ASP A 139 -23.93 -7.88 20.92
CA ASP A 139 -24.35 -8.84 19.92
C ASP A 139 -23.15 -9.18 19.02
N LEU A 140 -22.54 -10.34 19.28
CA LEU A 140 -21.37 -10.83 18.54
C LEU A 140 -21.70 -11.08 17.07
N ALA A 141 -22.91 -11.56 16.76
CA ALA A 141 -23.34 -11.78 15.39
C ALA A 141 -23.37 -10.46 14.60
N LYS A 142 -23.82 -9.36 15.23
CA LYS A 142 -23.72 -8.02 14.62
C LYS A 142 -22.29 -7.54 14.49
N GLN A 143 -21.45 -7.76 15.50
CA GLN A 143 -20.04 -7.32 15.49
C GLN A 143 -19.24 -7.96 14.35
N HIS A 144 -19.49 -9.24 14.10
CA HIS A 144 -18.73 -10.05 13.15
C HIS A 144 -19.46 -10.27 11.81
N ARG A 145 -20.64 -9.66 11.61
CA ARG A 145 -21.51 -9.84 10.43
C ARG A 145 -20.79 -9.63 9.10
N PHE A 146 -19.87 -8.67 9.05
CA PHE A 146 -19.16 -8.31 7.82
C PHE A 146 -17.82 -9.02 7.66
N CYS A 147 -17.34 -9.72 8.70
CA CYS A 147 -16.08 -10.45 8.62
C CYS A 147 -16.18 -11.58 7.58
N PRO A 148 -15.06 -11.91 6.89
CA PRO A 148 -15.02 -13.07 6.03
C PRO A 148 -15.41 -14.34 6.79
N VAL A 149 -16.19 -15.21 6.18
CA VAL A 149 -16.60 -16.50 6.76
C VAL A 149 -15.56 -17.58 6.45
N GLY A 150 -15.51 -18.63 7.27
CA GLY A 150 -14.66 -19.80 7.04
C GLY A 150 -13.36 -19.82 7.85
N GLU A 151 -12.67 -20.97 7.81
CA GLU A 151 -11.46 -21.26 8.60
C GLU A 151 -10.28 -20.36 8.25
N SER A 152 -10.22 -19.88 7.00
CA SER A 152 -9.18 -18.96 6.53
C SER A 152 -9.47 -17.49 6.85
N SER A 153 -10.57 -17.19 7.55
CA SER A 153 -10.90 -15.84 8.00
C SER A 153 -9.83 -15.30 8.94
N TRP A 154 -9.53 -14.01 8.85
CA TRP A 154 -8.70 -13.35 9.85
C TRP A 154 -9.45 -13.10 11.17
N CYS A 155 -10.78 -13.27 11.18
CA CYS A 155 -11.64 -13.08 12.34
C CYS A 155 -11.79 -14.38 13.12
N LYS A 156 -11.21 -14.45 14.32
CA LYS A 156 -11.21 -15.66 15.14
C LYS A 156 -12.61 -16.20 15.47
N TRP A 157 -13.60 -15.32 15.69
CA TRP A 157 -15.00 -15.72 15.87
C TRP A 157 -15.59 -16.43 14.63
N GLN A 158 -15.23 -15.98 13.42
CA GLN A 158 -15.69 -16.62 12.18
C GLN A 158 -14.96 -17.95 11.93
N GLN A 159 -13.70 -18.05 12.32
CA GLN A 159 -12.97 -19.32 12.30
C GLN A 159 -13.64 -20.33 13.22
N ASP A 160 -13.92 -19.93 14.46
CA ASP A 160 -14.53 -20.78 15.48
C ASP A 160 -15.91 -21.31 15.06
N ILE A 161 -16.73 -20.48 14.40
CA ILE A 161 -18.00 -20.94 13.80
C ILE A 161 -17.75 -21.99 12.72
N ALA A 162 -16.75 -21.78 11.86
CA ALA A 162 -16.47 -22.69 10.76
C ALA A 162 -15.90 -24.04 11.24
N THR A 163 -15.07 -24.03 12.30
CA THR A 163 -14.41 -25.22 12.85
C THR A 163 -15.16 -25.88 14.00
N GLY A 164 -16.27 -25.29 14.47
CA GLY A 164 -17.00 -25.76 15.64
C GLY A 164 -16.24 -25.59 16.97
N THR A 165 -15.25 -24.68 17.03
CA THR A 165 -14.48 -24.38 18.25
C THR A 165 -15.03 -23.15 18.96
N ASN A 166 -14.59 -22.88 20.19
CA ASN A 166 -15.01 -21.69 20.95
C ASN A 166 -13.85 -21.09 21.75
N THR A 167 -12.90 -20.47 21.05
CA THR A 167 -11.64 -19.95 21.58
C THR A 167 -11.50 -18.43 21.46
N TYR A 168 -12.43 -17.78 20.75
CA TYR A 168 -12.52 -16.33 20.63
C TYR A 168 -12.73 -15.68 22.00
N LYS A 169 -11.96 -14.63 22.26
CA LYS A 169 -12.10 -13.79 23.45
C LYS A 169 -12.46 -12.36 23.04
N PRO A 170 -13.50 -11.75 23.64
CA PRO A 170 -13.99 -10.42 23.26
C PRO A 170 -13.21 -9.25 23.90
N ASP A 171 -12.18 -9.55 24.68
CA ASP A 171 -11.47 -8.67 25.62
C ASP A 171 -10.62 -7.56 24.95
N ASP A 172 -10.45 -7.56 23.63
CA ASP A 172 -9.60 -6.58 22.93
C ASP A 172 -10.34 -5.67 21.93
N CYS A 173 -11.59 -5.34 22.24
CA CYS A 173 -12.39 -4.37 21.47
C CYS A 173 -12.25 -2.94 22.03
N LEU A 174 -12.54 -1.94 21.19
CA LEU A 174 -12.67 -0.54 21.57
C LEU A 174 -14.10 -0.27 22.07
N PRO A 175 -14.30 0.63 23.05
CA PRO A 175 -15.62 1.06 23.48
C PRO A 175 -16.46 1.66 22.34
N GLY A 176 -17.79 1.60 22.47
CA GLY A 176 -18.75 2.02 21.44
C GLY A 176 -18.54 3.44 20.91
N VAL A 177 -18.04 4.36 21.74
CA VAL A 177 -17.71 5.75 21.36
C VAL A 177 -16.72 5.85 20.19
N PHE A 178 -15.90 4.82 19.98
CA PHE A 178 -14.97 4.78 18.86
C PHE A 178 -15.63 4.48 17.51
N CYS A 179 -16.87 3.99 17.48
CA CYS A 179 -17.57 3.72 16.23
C CYS A 179 -17.71 5.01 15.41
N ASP A 180 -18.29 6.04 16.00
CA ASP A 180 -18.51 7.33 15.33
C ASP A 180 -17.19 8.07 15.12
N LEU A 181 -16.26 7.97 16.08
CA LEU A 181 -14.95 8.62 15.99
C LEU A 181 -14.09 8.06 14.85
N LEU A 182 -14.12 6.74 14.62
CA LEU A 182 -13.31 6.09 13.58
C LEU A 182 -14.00 6.07 12.21
N SER A 183 -15.33 6.10 12.17
CA SER A 183 -16.13 6.00 10.94
C SER A 183 -15.65 6.93 9.81
N PRO A 184 -15.38 8.24 10.03
CA PRO A 184 -14.89 9.11 8.97
C PRO A 184 -13.60 8.61 8.31
N THR A 185 -12.65 8.10 9.12
CA THR A 185 -11.39 7.56 8.60
C THR A 185 -11.63 6.33 7.72
N PHE A 186 -12.50 5.42 8.17
CA PHE A 186 -12.83 4.21 7.40
C PHE A 186 -13.61 4.52 6.12
N MET A 187 -14.51 5.50 6.14
CA MET A 187 -15.26 5.92 4.95
C MET A 187 -14.35 6.57 3.91
N THR A 188 -13.51 7.53 4.29
CA THR A 188 -12.53 8.16 3.38
C THR A 188 -11.56 7.12 2.79
N LEU A 189 -11.08 6.17 3.59
CA LEU A 189 -10.14 5.14 3.15
C LEU A 189 -10.81 3.93 2.48
N SER A 190 -12.12 3.97 2.28
CA SER A 190 -12.90 3.00 1.49
C SER A 190 -13.57 3.61 0.25
N GLU A 191 -13.18 4.84 -0.15
CA GLU A 191 -13.66 5.47 -1.38
C GLU A 191 -13.38 4.61 -2.63
N SER A 192 -14.35 4.50 -3.55
CA SER A 192 -14.21 3.65 -4.75
C SER A 192 -12.97 4.02 -5.56
N LYS A 193 -12.78 5.31 -5.85
CA LYS A 193 -11.66 5.81 -6.65
C LYS A 193 -10.29 5.47 -6.05
N LEU A 194 -10.18 5.38 -4.72
CA LEU A 194 -8.93 4.94 -4.07
C LEU A 194 -8.72 3.44 -4.26
N LEU A 195 -9.77 2.64 -4.06
CA LEU A 195 -9.70 1.18 -4.14
C LEU A 195 -9.55 0.68 -5.58
N GLU A 196 -10.16 1.35 -6.55
CA GLU A 196 -9.98 1.13 -7.99
C GLU A 196 -8.49 1.22 -8.37
N ARG A 197 -7.79 2.23 -7.85
CA ARG A 197 -6.33 2.40 -8.06
C ARG A 197 -5.49 1.33 -7.37
N CYS A 198 -6.07 0.55 -6.46
CA CYS A 198 -5.41 -0.53 -5.72
C CYS A 198 -5.72 -1.93 -6.26
N VAL A 199 -6.70 -2.12 -7.16
CA VAL A 199 -7.18 -3.45 -7.57
C VAL A 199 -6.10 -4.34 -8.16
N ARG A 200 -5.05 -3.75 -8.75
CA ARG A 200 -3.93 -4.52 -9.32
C ARG A 200 -2.89 -4.96 -8.30
N GLY A 201 -3.02 -4.56 -7.03
CA GLY A 201 -2.10 -4.96 -5.96
C GLY A 201 -0.67 -4.44 -6.12
N ALA A 202 -0.49 -3.36 -6.88
CA ALA A 202 0.82 -2.87 -7.26
C ALA A 202 1.62 -2.35 -6.06
N THR A 203 2.95 -2.50 -6.12
CA THR A 203 3.89 -2.01 -5.10
C THR A 203 5.09 -1.35 -5.77
N GLN A 204 5.74 -0.44 -5.05
CA GLN A 204 6.96 0.22 -5.53
C GLN A 204 8.25 -0.43 -5.00
N ASN A 205 8.17 -1.53 -4.24
CA ASN A 205 9.33 -2.16 -3.59
C ASN A 205 10.50 -2.45 -4.54
N ARG A 206 10.22 -2.91 -5.79
CA ARG A 206 11.28 -3.18 -6.77
C ARG A 206 12.00 -1.90 -7.19
N ASN A 207 11.23 -0.85 -7.47
CA ASN A 207 11.74 0.46 -7.87
C ASN A 207 12.51 1.12 -6.72
N GLU A 208 11.98 1.04 -5.50
CA GLU A 208 12.66 1.54 -4.30
C GLU A 208 13.96 0.79 -4.02
N CYS A 209 13.98 -0.54 -4.19
CA CYS A 209 15.17 -1.36 -3.98
C CYS A 209 16.30 -1.00 -4.96
N ILE A 210 16.01 -0.90 -6.27
CA ILE A 210 17.03 -0.50 -7.24
C ILE A 210 17.49 0.94 -7.02
N ASN A 211 16.57 1.85 -6.68
CA ASN A 211 16.91 3.24 -6.38
C ASN A 211 17.82 3.33 -5.15
N ALA A 212 17.53 2.57 -4.09
CA ALA A 212 18.37 2.51 -2.90
C ALA A 212 19.81 2.07 -3.23
N LEU A 213 19.96 1.08 -4.12
CA LEU A 213 21.26 0.63 -4.61
C LEU A 213 22.01 1.70 -5.41
N VAL A 214 21.29 2.50 -6.23
CA VAL A 214 21.89 3.64 -6.95
C VAL A 214 22.39 4.68 -5.96
N TRP A 215 21.57 5.05 -4.97
CA TRP A 215 21.92 6.09 -4.01
C TRP A 215 22.96 5.65 -2.98
N ALA A 216 23.07 4.36 -2.69
CA ALA A 216 24.17 3.82 -1.90
C ALA A 216 25.54 3.98 -2.61
N ARG A 217 25.55 3.84 -3.94
CA ARG A 217 26.77 4.00 -4.77
C ARG A 217 27.05 5.46 -5.13
N CYS A 218 26.01 6.28 -5.28
CA CYS A 218 26.10 7.68 -5.67
C CYS A 218 25.17 8.51 -4.78
N PRO A 219 25.60 8.86 -3.55
CA PRO A 219 24.76 9.54 -2.58
C PRO A 219 24.23 10.89 -3.07
N LYS A 220 22.92 11.12 -2.89
CA LYS A 220 22.24 12.35 -3.36
C LYS A 220 22.76 13.63 -2.73
N ASN A 221 23.36 13.55 -1.54
CA ASN A 221 23.90 14.69 -0.79
C ASN A 221 25.31 15.12 -1.26
N LYS A 222 25.89 14.44 -2.25
CA LYS A 222 27.18 14.78 -2.83
C LYS A 222 27.04 15.08 -4.31
N HIS A 223 27.82 16.05 -4.79
CA HIS A 223 27.92 16.32 -6.21
C HIS A 223 28.68 15.17 -6.92
N HIS A 224 28.14 14.72 -8.04
CA HIS A 224 28.76 13.67 -8.86
C HIS A 224 28.64 14.05 -10.34
N GLY A 225 29.70 13.84 -11.10
CA GLY A 225 29.67 14.01 -12.55
C GLY A 225 28.78 12.96 -13.24
N VAL A 226 28.32 13.28 -14.46
CA VAL A 226 27.44 12.42 -15.26
C VAL A 226 27.99 11.00 -15.44
N LYS A 227 29.31 10.85 -15.64
CA LYS A 227 29.96 9.53 -15.77
C LYS A 227 29.79 8.68 -14.50
N SER A 228 30.03 9.26 -13.33
CA SER A 228 29.88 8.56 -12.05
C SER A 228 28.44 8.13 -11.80
N VAL A 229 27.46 9.00 -12.10
CA VAL A 229 26.04 8.65 -11.99
C VAL A 229 25.68 7.49 -12.94
N ARG A 230 26.13 7.53 -14.20
CA ARG A 230 25.91 6.45 -15.17
C ARG A 230 26.53 5.13 -14.71
N CYS A 231 27.75 5.14 -14.20
CA CYS A 231 28.41 3.95 -13.66
C CYS A 231 27.66 3.39 -12.45
N ALA A 232 27.19 4.25 -11.54
CA ALA A 232 26.40 3.82 -10.39
C ALA A 232 25.09 3.16 -10.82
N VAL A 233 24.36 3.76 -11.78
CA VAL A 233 23.13 3.18 -12.34
C VAL A 233 23.40 1.83 -13.00
N ALA A 234 24.40 1.75 -13.90
CA ALA A 234 24.74 0.51 -14.59
C ALA A 234 25.14 -0.60 -13.60
N SER A 235 26.00 -0.28 -12.61
CA SER A 235 26.40 -1.21 -11.56
C SER A 235 25.21 -1.67 -10.72
N SER A 236 24.26 -0.78 -10.41
CA SER A 236 23.02 -1.13 -9.70
C SER A 236 22.15 -2.09 -10.49
N VAL A 237 21.94 -1.84 -11.78
CA VAL A 237 21.18 -2.75 -12.66
C VAL A 237 21.85 -4.12 -12.73
N CYS A 238 23.16 -4.17 -12.97
CA CYS A 238 23.93 -5.40 -13.00
C CYS A 238 23.79 -6.23 -11.71
N HIS A 239 23.85 -5.56 -10.56
CA HIS A 239 23.70 -6.21 -9.25
C HIS A 239 22.27 -6.64 -8.98
N PHE A 240 21.28 -5.85 -9.39
CA PHE A 240 19.87 -6.19 -9.23
C PHE A 240 19.50 -7.44 -10.05
N HIS A 241 20.10 -7.63 -11.23
CA HIS A 241 19.81 -8.77 -12.10
C HIS A 241 20.59 -10.05 -11.76
N SER A 242 21.84 -9.97 -11.30
CA SER A 242 22.64 -11.19 -11.05
C SER A 242 23.58 -11.09 -9.84
N GLY A 243 23.26 -10.23 -8.87
CA GLY A 243 23.96 -10.14 -7.60
C GLY A 243 25.45 -9.83 -7.75
N ALA A 244 26.28 -10.59 -7.02
CA ALA A 244 27.74 -10.43 -7.02
C ALA A 244 28.38 -10.93 -8.33
N SER A 245 27.81 -11.93 -9.00
CA SER A 245 28.37 -12.51 -10.23
C SER A 245 28.52 -11.50 -11.35
N SER A 246 27.60 -10.53 -11.47
CA SER A 246 27.76 -9.44 -12.44
C SER A 246 28.96 -8.54 -12.13
N LYS A 247 29.29 -8.33 -10.85
CA LYS A 247 30.47 -7.53 -10.48
C LYS A 247 31.75 -8.27 -10.83
N VAL A 248 31.82 -9.57 -10.53
CA VAL A 248 32.96 -10.44 -10.88
C VAL A 248 33.24 -10.37 -12.39
N ARG A 249 32.21 -10.57 -13.24
CA ARG A 249 32.35 -10.48 -14.70
C ARG A 249 32.87 -9.12 -15.18
N VAL A 250 32.47 -8.03 -14.52
CA VAL A 250 32.97 -6.68 -14.85
C VAL A 250 34.43 -6.55 -14.44
N MET A 251 34.81 -7.03 -13.25
CA MET A 251 36.19 -6.98 -12.75
C MET A 251 37.12 -7.83 -13.61
N GLU A 252 36.73 -9.05 -13.99
CA GLU A 252 37.46 -9.91 -14.93
C GLU A 252 37.73 -9.21 -16.26
N ARG A 253 36.70 -8.59 -16.86
CA ARG A 253 36.83 -7.82 -18.12
C ARG A 253 37.71 -6.58 -18.00
N LEU A 254 37.83 -6.03 -16.79
CA LEU A 254 38.71 -4.91 -16.49
C LEU A 254 40.11 -5.38 -16.04
N SER A 255 40.36 -6.69 -16.03
CA SER A 255 41.59 -7.31 -15.52
C SER A 255 41.90 -6.91 -14.07
N ILE A 256 40.86 -6.72 -13.27
CA ILE A 256 40.95 -6.45 -11.83
C ILE A 256 40.69 -7.78 -11.09
N PRO A 257 41.58 -8.24 -10.20
CA PRO A 257 41.35 -9.43 -9.40
C PRO A 257 40.05 -9.31 -8.60
N ALA A 258 39.17 -10.31 -8.72
CA ALA A 258 38.02 -10.44 -7.84
C ALA A 258 38.52 -10.93 -6.46
N GLY A 259 38.35 -10.10 -5.43
CA GLY A 259 38.59 -10.48 -4.03
C GLY A 259 37.37 -11.12 -3.38
#